data_AF-Q2G6A2-F1
#
_entry.id   AF-Q2G6A2-F1
#
_cell.length_a   1.000
_cell.length_b   1.000
_cell.length_c   1.000
_cell.angle_alpha   90.00
_cell.angle_beta   90.00
_cell.angle_gamma   90.00
#
_symmetry.space_group_name_H-M   'P 1'
#
loop_
_entity.id
_entity.type
_entity.pdbx_description
1 polymer ?
#
loop_
_entity_poly.entity_id
_entity_poly.type
_entity_poly.pdbx_seq_one_letter_code
_entity_poly.pdbx_strand_id
1 'polypeptide(L)'
;MRLQTLSRVNVTREELRYASNYAPGMVVEVARRQRSQGLAAGEYRVVGTDVARERVTLENARGRQFEFRPGQIRPQGEQDPLRLFEVRALDIYTGDKIRWTETDHQRGLLNADQARIVAIDKEAVVVKTSLGAEHRLERDDPMLRRLDLAYALNAHMAQGLTSDRGIAVMDSRERNLANQQTFLVTVTRLRDRLTLYVDNAGKLEAAVERNAGMKRSALETVDLLRDAASKGQAKDRVDPAPERKPPELDRSITKPFEIGI
;
A
#
# COMPACT_ATOMS: atom_id res chain seq x y z
N MET A 1 -20.60 -17.16 -7.46
CA MET A 1 -20.48 -16.53 -8.79
C MET A 1 -19.00 -16.33 -9.09
N ARG A 2 -18.57 -16.54 -10.34
CA ARG A 2 -17.18 -16.29 -10.74
C ARG A 2 -17.03 -14.89 -11.35
N LEU A 3 -16.10 -14.11 -10.83
CA LEU A 3 -15.74 -12.77 -11.28
C LEU A 3 -14.34 -12.75 -11.89
N GLN A 4 -14.07 -11.73 -12.72
CA GLN A 4 -12.72 -11.38 -13.15
C GLN A 4 -12.31 -10.08 -12.47
N THR A 5 -11.46 -10.17 -11.46
CA THR A 5 -10.98 -9.02 -10.69
C THR A 5 -9.61 -8.56 -11.19
N LEU A 6 -9.28 -7.30 -10.91
CA LEU A 6 -8.01 -6.69 -11.27
C LEU A 6 -7.11 -6.61 -10.03
N SER A 7 -6.06 -7.41 -10.01
CA SER A 7 -5.02 -7.36 -8.98
C SER A 7 -3.90 -6.44 -9.45
N ARG A 8 -3.57 -5.41 -8.67
CA ARG A 8 -2.52 -4.46 -9.04
C ARG A 8 -1.15 -5.14 -9.02
N VAL A 9 -0.39 -4.97 -10.09
CA VAL A 9 1.01 -5.40 -10.15
C VAL A 9 1.86 -4.36 -9.41
N ASN A 10 2.67 -4.83 -8.46
CA ASN A 10 3.58 -3.98 -7.68
C ASN A 10 4.84 -3.68 -8.50
N VAL A 11 4.74 -2.68 -9.38
CA VAL A 11 5.85 -2.15 -10.17
C VAL A 11 6.05 -0.68 -9.85
N THR A 12 7.30 -0.26 -9.78
CA THR A 12 7.71 1.14 -9.69
C THR A 12 7.45 1.86 -11.01
N ARG A 13 7.47 3.20 -10.94
CA ARG A 13 7.38 4.08 -12.11
C ARG A 13 8.41 3.74 -13.20
N GLU A 14 9.64 3.42 -12.79
CA GLU A 14 10.71 3.10 -13.73
C GLU A 14 10.54 1.67 -14.26
N GLU A 15 10.07 0.74 -13.43
CA GLU A 15 9.75 -0.63 -13.89
C GLU A 15 8.66 -0.64 -14.97
N LEU A 16 7.67 0.25 -14.89
CA LEU A 16 6.67 0.45 -15.96
C LEU A 16 7.27 0.90 -17.30
N ARG A 17 8.57 1.21 -17.38
CA ARG A 17 9.24 1.58 -18.62
C ARG A 17 9.96 0.40 -19.29
N TYR A 18 9.95 -0.78 -18.69
CA TYR A 18 10.53 -1.98 -19.28
C TYR A 18 9.46 -2.92 -19.83
N ALA A 19 9.62 -3.34 -21.09
CA ALA A 19 8.70 -4.26 -21.75
C ALA A 19 8.61 -5.63 -21.05
N SER A 20 9.66 -6.07 -20.36
CA SER A 20 9.71 -7.34 -19.62
C SER A 20 8.66 -7.46 -18.51
N ASN A 21 8.16 -6.33 -18.01
CA ASN A 21 7.15 -6.31 -16.94
C ASN A 21 5.72 -6.49 -17.46
N TYR A 22 5.53 -6.54 -18.79
CA TYR A 22 4.23 -6.70 -19.41
C TYR A 22 4.08 -8.12 -19.96
N ALA A 23 3.10 -8.87 -19.47
CA ALA A 23 2.78 -10.20 -19.96
C ALA A 23 1.41 -10.23 -20.65
N PRO A 24 1.22 -11.09 -21.69
CA PRO A 24 -0.09 -11.30 -22.29
C PRO A 24 -1.16 -11.65 -21.23
N GLY A 25 -2.34 -11.05 -21.36
CA GLY A 25 -3.46 -11.21 -20.41
C GLY A 25 -3.50 -10.16 -19.30
N MET A 26 -2.41 -9.41 -19.08
CA MET A 26 -2.43 -8.26 -18.17
C MET A 26 -3.29 -7.11 -18.73
N VAL A 27 -3.69 -6.19 -17.85
CA VAL A 27 -4.45 -4.98 -18.18
C VAL A 27 -3.65 -3.75 -17.81
N VAL A 28 -3.49 -2.83 -18.76
CA VAL A 28 -2.90 -1.52 -18.58
C VAL A 28 -4.02 -0.49 -18.49
N GLU A 29 -4.09 0.22 -17.39
CA GLU A 29 -4.98 1.36 -17.21
C GLU A 29 -4.21 2.65 -17.46
N VAL A 30 -4.67 3.41 -18.44
CA VAL A 30 -4.11 4.70 -18.83
C VAL A 30 -4.96 5.80 -18.20
N ALA A 31 -4.45 6.46 -17.16
CA ALA A 31 -5.20 7.49 -16.44
C ALA A 31 -5.47 8.74 -17.30
N ARG A 32 -4.56 9.06 -18.23
CA ARG A 32 -4.66 10.22 -19.12
C ARG A 32 -4.01 9.94 -20.47
N ARG A 33 -4.49 10.62 -21.52
CA ARG A 33 -4.00 10.46 -22.90
C ARG A 33 -2.47 10.59 -23.00
N GLN A 34 -1.82 9.54 -23.51
CA GLN A 34 -0.39 9.52 -23.84
C GLN A 34 -0.22 9.81 -25.34
N ARG A 35 -0.11 11.10 -25.70
CA ARG A 35 -0.04 11.53 -27.11
C ARG A 35 1.15 10.91 -27.87
N SER A 36 2.31 10.80 -27.23
CA SER A 36 3.51 10.21 -27.83
C SER A 36 3.38 8.71 -28.15
N GLN A 37 2.41 8.03 -27.53
CA GLN A 37 2.16 6.60 -27.69
C GLN A 37 0.81 6.32 -28.38
N GLY A 38 0.07 7.36 -28.79
CA GLY A 38 -1.25 7.20 -29.40
C GLY A 38 -2.34 6.62 -28.47
N LEU A 39 -2.08 6.52 -27.15
CA LEU A 39 -3.01 5.94 -26.19
C LEU A 39 -3.94 7.01 -25.61
N ALA A 40 -5.25 6.79 -25.69
CA ALA A 40 -6.24 7.57 -24.96
C ALA A 40 -6.37 7.07 -23.51
N ALA A 41 -7.00 7.86 -22.64
CA ALA A 41 -7.37 7.37 -21.30
C ALA A 41 -8.33 6.17 -21.42
N GLY A 42 -8.14 5.17 -20.57
CA GLY A 42 -8.94 3.94 -20.57
C GLY A 42 -8.12 2.68 -20.30
N GLU A 43 -8.78 1.54 -20.38
CA GLU A 43 -8.17 0.22 -20.17
C GLU A 43 -7.76 -0.45 -21.49
N TYR A 44 -6.62 -1.12 -21.46
CA TYR A 44 -6.07 -1.86 -22.59
C TYR A 44 -5.58 -3.23 -22.10
N ARG A 45 -5.83 -4.29 -22.87
CA ARG A 45 -5.29 -5.63 -22.62
C ARG A 45 -3.94 -5.77 -23.30
N VAL A 46 -2.97 -6.36 -22.61
CA VAL A 46 -1.71 -6.79 -23.23
C VAL A 46 -1.97 -8.06 -24.01
N VAL A 47 -1.77 -8.02 -25.33
CA VAL A 47 -1.95 -9.18 -26.22
C VAL A 47 -0.62 -9.78 -26.68
N GLY A 48 0.48 -9.04 -26.58
CA GLY A 48 1.81 -9.54 -26.92
C GLY A 48 2.92 -8.63 -26.42
N THR A 49 4.10 -9.20 -26.20
CA THR A 49 5.30 -8.48 -25.73
C THR A 49 6.51 -8.96 -26.53
N ASP A 50 7.24 -8.01 -27.13
CA ASP A 50 8.51 -8.21 -27.82
C ASP A 50 9.59 -7.50 -27.01
N VAL A 51 10.23 -8.25 -26.11
CA VAL A 51 11.26 -7.71 -25.19
C VAL A 51 12.49 -7.24 -25.97
N ALA A 52 12.88 -7.93 -27.04
CA ALA A 52 14.06 -7.57 -27.84
C ALA A 52 13.89 -6.23 -28.56
N ARG A 53 12.66 -5.86 -28.92
CA ARG A 53 12.34 -4.56 -29.55
C ARG A 53 11.70 -3.56 -28.59
N GLU A 54 11.69 -3.85 -27.29
CA GLU A 54 11.08 -3.03 -26.23
C GLU A 54 9.65 -2.60 -26.54
N ARG A 55 8.85 -3.52 -27.07
CA ARG A 55 7.51 -3.24 -27.58
C ARG A 55 6.46 -4.11 -26.91
N VAL A 56 5.33 -3.50 -26.60
CA VAL A 56 4.13 -4.16 -26.08
C VAL A 56 2.99 -3.88 -27.04
N THR A 57 2.22 -4.91 -27.39
CA THR A 57 1.01 -4.79 -28.18
C THR A 57 -0.17 -4.71 -27.23
N LEU A 58 -0.86 -3.58 -27.25
CA LEU A 58 -2.05 -3.31 -26.44
C LEU A 58 -3.30 -3.38 -27.29
N GLU A 59 -4.39 -3.88 -26.74
CA GLU A 59 -5.70 -3.94 -27.40
C GLU A 59 -6.75 -3.24 -26.53
N ASN A 60 -7.53 -2.34 -27.12
CA ASN A 60 -8.63 -1.70 -26.39
C ASN A 60 -9.92 -2.54 -26.43
N ALA A 61 -10.95 -2.11 -25.70
CA ALA A 61 -12.26 -2.79 -25.70
C ALA A 61 -12.95 -2.88 -27.08
N ARG A 62 -12.51 -2.11 -28.09
CA ARG A 62 -13.03 -2.16 -29.47
C ARG A 62 -12.23 -3.12 -30.37
N GLY A 63 -11.27 -3.86 -29.82
CA GLY A 63 -10.38 -4.76 -30.58
C GLY A 63 -9.30 -4.03 -31.39
N ARG A 64 -9.13 -2.71 -31.22
CA ARG A 64 -8.08 -1.98 -31.92
C ARG A 64 -6.76 -2.19 -31.20
N GLN A 65 -5.75 -2.60 -31.96
CA GLN A 65 -4.39 -2.80 -31.46
C GLN A 65 -3.55 -1.53 -31.57
N PHE A 66 -2.62 -1.38 -30.62
CA PHE A 66 -1.72 -0.25 -30.50
C PHE A 66 -0.32 -0.78 -30.20
N GLU A 67 0.66 -0.23 -30.91
CA GLU A 67 2.05 -0.39 -30.54
C GLU A 67 2.37 0.55 -29.38
N PHE A 68 2.79 -0.01 -28.25
CA PHE A 68 3.17 0.72 -27.06
C PHE A 68 4.65 0.44 -26.74
N ARG A 69 5.43 1.50 -26.55
CA ARG A 69 6.85 1.45 -26.19
C ARG A 69 7.04 2.00 -24.78
N PRO A 70 7.11 1.14 -23.75
CA PRO A 70 7.15 1.58 -22.36
C PRO A 70 8.32 2.55 -22.05
N GLY A 71 9.49 2.33 -22.66
CA GLY A 71 10.68 3.16 -22.48
C GLY A 71 10.52 4.62 -22.90
N GLN A 72 9.58 4.89 -23.81
CA GLN A 72 9.29 6.21 -24.37
C GLN A 72 8.21 6.99 -23.60
N ILE A 73 7.71 6.43 -22.48
CA ILE A 73 6.83 7.18 -21.59
C ILE A 73 7.59 8.34 -20.99
N ARG A 74 7.00 9.53 -21.10
CA ARG A 74 7.52 10.71 -20.42
C ARG A 74 6.93 10.81 -19.02
N PRO A 75 7.76 11.07 -18.00
CA PRO A 75 7.29 11.52 -16.70
C PRO A 75 6.44 12.79 -16.90
N GLN A 76 5.19 12.79 -16.48
CA GLN A 76 4.32 13.97 -16.57
C GLN A 76 3.78 14.29 -15.16
N GLY A 77 4.54 15.03 -14.37
CA GLY A 77 4.16 15.36 -12.99
C GLY A 77 4.31 14.19 -12.01
N GLU A 78 3.64 14.31 -10.85
CA GLU A 78 3.79 13.42 -9.69
C GLU A 78 3.08 12.08 -9.84
N GLN A 79 1.94 12.04 -10.55
CA GLN A 79 1.18 10.80 -10.70
C GLN A 79 1.61 9.99 -11.92
N ASP A 80 1.71 8.67 -11.71
CA ASP A 80 2.04 7.73 -12.77
C ASP A 80 0.92 7.68 -13.82
N PRO A 81 1.24 7.89 -15.11
CA PRO A 81 0.23 7.90 -16.15
C PRO A 81 -0.38 6.52 -16.40
N LEU A 82 0.27 5.45 -15.93
CA LEU A 82 -0.09 4.07 -16.15
C LEU A 82 -0.20 3.30 -14.84
N ARG A 83 -1.13 2.34 -14.81
CA ARG A 83 -1.20 1.29 -13.80
C ARG A 83 -1.29 -0.06 -14.50
N LEU A 84 -0.63 -1.07 -13.94
CA LEU A 84 -0.60 -2.42 -14.48
C LEU A 84 -1.35 -3.36 -13.54
N PHE A 85 -2.18 -4.23 -14.12
CA PHE A 85 -3.01 -5.17 -13.40
C PHE A 85 -2.91 -6.57 -14.00
N GLU A 86 -2.97 -7.57 -13.14
CA GLU A 86 -3.28 -8.96 -13.50
C GLU A 86 -4.78 -9.18 -13.41
N VAL A 87 -5.35 -9.91 -14.38
CA VAL A 87 -6.72 -10.40 -14.30
C VAL A 87 -6.74 -11.69 -13.50
N ARG A 88 -7.47 -11.73 -12.39
CA ARG A 88 -7.64 -12.94 -11.56
C ARG A 88 -9.09 -13.40 -11.59
N ALA A 89 -9.27 -14.72 -11.68
CA ALA A 89 -10.57 -15.32 -11.45
C ALA A 89 -10.82 -15.38 -9.95
N LEU A 90 -11.94 -14.84 -9.50
CA LEU A 90 -12.35 -14.86 -8.10
C LEU A 90 -13.74 -15.46 -7.97
N ASP A 91 -13.85 -16.53 -7.19
CA ASP A 91 -15.14 -17.13 -6.88
C ASP A 91 -15.68 -16.50 -5.59
N ILE A 92 -16.90 -15.95 -5.67
CA ILE A 92 -17.58 -15.28 -4.56
C ILE A 92 -18.88 -15.98 -4.18
N TYR A 93 -19.21 -15.95 -2.90
CA TYR A 93 -20.38 -16.56 -2.30
C TYR A 93 -21.10 -15.60 -1.35
N THR A 94 -22.39 -15.86 -1.14
CA THR A 94 -23.16 -15.16 -0.11
C THR A 94 -22.52 -15.39 1.26
N GLY A 95 -22.32 -14.30 2.00
CA GLY A 95 -21.64 -14.31 3.30
C GLY A 95 -20.16 -13.94 3.24
N ASP A 96 -19.56 -13.91 2.04
CA ASP A 96 -18.14 -13.60 1.90
C ASP A 96 -17.82 -12.19 2.37
N LYS A 97 -16.65 -12.05 3.01
CA LYS A 97 -16.05 -10.76 3.32
C LYS A 97 -15.19 -10.34 2.15
N ILE A 98 -15.46 -9.17 1.59
CA ILE A 98 -14.70 -8.57 0.52
C ILE A 98 -14.07 -7.27 0.99
N ARG A 99 -13.12 -6.79 0.20
CA ARG A 99 -12.49 -5.49 0.36
C ARG A 99 -12.36 -4.83 -1.00
N TRP A 100 -12.61 -3.52 -1.04
CA TRP A 100 -12.41 -2.73 -2.26
C TRP A 100 -10.92 -2.50 -2.54
N THR A 101 -10.54 -2.58 -3.81
CA THR A 101 -9.19 -2.29 -4.30
C THR A 101 -9.10 -0.96 -5.03
N GLU A 102 -10.21 -0.25 -5.20
CA GLU A 102 -10.31 1.08 -5.79
C GLU A 102 -11.46 1.85 -5.14
N THR A 103 -11.42 3.17 -5.22
CA THR A 103 -12.44 4.06 -4.63
C THR A 103 -13.52 4.45 -5.64
N ASP A 104 -14.79 4.35 -5.25
CA ASP A 104 -15.95 4.95 -5.90
C ASP A 104 -16.51 6.04 -4.99
N HIS A 105 -16.14 7.30 -5.27
CA HIS A 105 -16.61 8.43 -4.48
C HIS A 105 -18.12 8.68 -4.59
N GLN A 106 -18.75 8.31 -5.71
CA GLN A 106 -20.17 8.58 -5.91
C GLN A 106 -21.04 7.70 -5.01
N ARG A 107 -20.58 6.46 -4.78
CA ARG A 107 -21.28 5.48 -3.94
C ARG A 107 -20.71 5.36 -2.52
N GLY A 108 -19.62 6.06 -2.23
CA GLY A 108 -18.94 5.98 -0.93
C GLY A 108 -18.22 4.64 -0.69
N LEU A 109 -17.88 3.91 -1.77
CA LEU A 109 -17.10 2.68 -1.67
C LEU A 109 -15.62 3.07 -1.64
N LEU A 110 -14.97 2.96 -0.48
CA LEU A 110 -13.60 3.44 -0.31
C LEU A 110 -12.60 2.31 -0.49
N ASN A 111 -11.48 2.58 -1.16
CA ASN A 111 -10.37 1.63 -1.25
C ASN A 111 -9.94 1.16 0.15
N ALA A 112 -9.67 -0.14 0.27
CA ALA A 112 -9.35 -0.86 1.49
C ALA A 112 -10.48 -1.00 2.53
N ASP A 113 -11.65 -0.39 2.32
CA ASP A 113 -12.82 -0.65 3.18
C ASP A 113 -13.38 -2.05 2.93
N GLN A 114 -13.96 -2.63 3.99
CA GLN A 114 -14.55 -3.97 3.97
C GLN A 114 -16.05 -3.91 3.70
N ALA A 115 -16.54 -4.92 2.98
CA ALA A 115 -17.96 -5.16 2.79
C ALA A 115 -18.26 -6.66 2.90
N ARG A 116 -19.54 -7.00 3.07
CA ARG A 116 -20.03 -8.37 3.06
C ARG A 116 -20.97 -8.58 1.90
N ILE A 117 -20.81 -9.68 1.17
CA ILE A 117 -21.79 -10.09 0.16
C ILE A 117 -23.02 -10.62 0.89
N VAL A 118 -24.18 -9.98 0.71
CA VAL A 118 -25.44 -10.38 1.36
C VAL A 118 -26.36 -11.18 0.45
N ALA A 119 -26.24 -10.99 -0.86
CA ALA A 119 -26.94 -11.78 -1.85
C ALA A 119 -26.19 -11.79 -3.19
N ILE A 120 -26.35 -12.88 -3.93
CA ILE A 120 -25.88 -13.01 -5.30
C ILE A 120 -27.06 -13.56 -6.11
N ASP A 121 -27.49 -12.80 -7.11
CA ASP A 121 -28.47 -13.25 -8.09
C ASP A 121 -27.85 -13.31 -9.49
N LYS A 122 -28.65 -13.58 -10.53
CA LYS A 122 -28.15 -13.71 -11.91
C LYS A 122 -27.76 -12.36 -12.53
N GLU A 123 -28.37 -11.28 -12.06
CA GLU A 123 -28.26 -9.93 -12.60
C GLU A 123 -27.31 -9.06 -11.77
N ALA A 124 -27.19 -9.29 -10.46
CA ALA A 124 -26.44 -8.44 -9.55
C ALA A 124 -25.86 -9.16 -8.33
N VAL A 125 -24.91 -8.49 -7.70
CA VAL A 125 -24.35 -8.80 -6.38
C VAL A 125 -24.76 -7.69 -5.41
N VAL A 126 -25.34 -8.07 -4.28
CA VAL A 126 -25.69 -7.12 -3.22
C VAL A 126 -24.64 -7.20 -2.13
N VAL A 127 -24.08 -6.05 -1.77
CA VAL A 127 -23.03 -5.91 -0.76
C VAL A 127 -23.47 -4.96 0.34
N LYS A 128 -23.08 -5.26 1.57
CA LYS A 128 -23.28 -4.41 2.75
C LYS A 128 -21.94 -3.87 3.22
N THR A 129 -21.77 -2.56 3.24
CA THR A 129 -20.53 -1.89 3.66
C THR A 129 -20.34 -1.98 5.18
N SER A 130 -19.15 -1.63 5.65
CA SER A 130 -18.83 -1.51 7.07
C SER A 130 -19.74 -0.53 7.82
N LEU A 131 -20.21 0.52 7.13
CA LEU A 131 -21.17 1.51 7.63
C LEU A 131 -22.63 1.02 7.60
N GLY A 132 -22.88 -0.21 7.12
CA GLY A 132 -24.20 -0.82 7.08
C GLY A 132 -25.05 -0.45 5.85
N ALA A 133 -24.53 0.36 4.93
CA ALA A 133 -25.21 0.69 3.68
C ALA A 133 -25.22 -0.51 2.73
N GLU A 134 -26.34 -0.72 2.03
CA GLU A 134 -26.46 -1.78 1.03
C GLU A 134 -26.37 -1.20 -0.38
N HIS A 135 -25.54 -1.83 -1.21
CA HIS A 135 -25.38 -1.49 -2.62
C HIS A 135 -25.67 -2.71 -3.47
N ARG A 136 -26.54 -2.53 -4.47
CA ARG A 136 -26.74 -3.49 -5.54
C ARG A 136 -25.80 -3.15 -6.69
N LEU A 137 -24.92 -4.08 -7.04
CA LEU A 137 -23.95 -3.95 -8.13
C LEU A 137 -24.39 -4.87 -9.26
N GLU A 138 -24.82 -4.28 -10.37
CA GLU A 138 -25.18 -5.05 -11.57
C GLU A 138 -23.97 -5.82 -12.10
N ARG A 139 -24.21 -6.87 -12.89
CA ARG A 139 -23.18 -7.84 -13.28
C ARG A 139 -22.01 -7.24 -14.08
N ASP A 140 -22.25 -6.15 -14.79
CA ASP A 140 -21.27 -5.39 -15.56
C ASP A 140 -20.68 -4.19 -14.79
N ASP A 141 -21.03 -4.03 -13.51
CA ASP A 141 -20.54 -2.94 -12.69
C ASP A 141 -19.00 -2.98 -12.59
N PRO A 142 -18.31 -1.88 -12.92
CA PRO A 142 -16.85 -1.83 -12.85
C PRO A 142 -16.29 -2.17 -11.48
N MET A 143 -17.01 -1.91 -10.39
CA MET A 143 -16.55 -2.22 -9.04
C MET A 143 -16.50 -3.72 -8.74
N LEU A 144 -17.24 -4.57 -9.47
CA LEU A 144 -17.08 -6.02 -9.35
C LEU A 144 -15.71 -6.51 -9.82
N ARG A 145 -14.97 -5.70 -10.60
CA ARG A 145 -13.58 -5.97 -10.98
C ARG A 145 -12.57 -5.40 -9.98
N ARG A 146 -13.01 -4.60 -9.00
CA ARG A 146 -12.15 -3.84 -8.07
C ARG A 146 -12.34 -4.30 -6.63
N LEU A 147 -12.40 -5.61 -6.43
CA LEU A 147 -12.56 -6.23 -5.13
C LEU A 147 -11.64 -7.45 -4.98
N ASP A 148 -11.38 -7.80 -3.73
CA ASP A 148 -10.70 -9.03 -3.33
C ASP A 148 -11.34 -9.59 -2.05
N LEU A 149 -11.07 -10.85 -1.72
CA LEU A 149 -11.54 -11.43 -0.46
C LEU A 149 -10.76 -10.85 0.73
N ALA A 150 -11.46 -10.57 1.82
CA ALA A 150 -10.92 -9.92 3.01
C ALA A 150 -10.66 -10.90 4.17
N TYR A 151 -10.37 -12.17 3.87
CA TYR A 151 -10.10 -13.19 4.89
C TYR A 151 -8.69 -13.11 5.47
N ALA A 152 -7.74 -12.61 4.69
CA ALA A 152 -6.36 -12.39 5.10
C ALA A 152 -5.94 -10.98 4.71
N LEU A 153 -5.15 -10.35 5.58
CA LEU A 153 -4.59 -9.02 5.37
C LEU A 153 -3.09 -9.11 5.48
N ASN A 154 -2.37 -8.33 4.66
CA ASN A 154 -0.95 -8.15 4.89
C ASN A 154 -0.73 -7.23 6.12
N ALA A 155 0.46 -7.30 6.71
CA ALA A 155 0.79 -6.55 7.93
C ALA A 155 0.67 -5.03 7.77
N HIS A 156 0.99 -4.51 6.58
CA HIS A 156 0.85 -3.08 6.28
C HIS A 156 -0.62 -2.64 6.28
N MET A 157 -1.53 -3.45 5.72
CA MET A 157 -2.97 -3.18 5.71
C MET A 157 -3.61 -3.34 7.08
N ALA A 158 -3.05 -4.20 7.93
CA ALA A 158 -3.49 -4.31 9.32
C ALA A 158 -3.11 -3.06 10.16
N GLN A 159 -2.32 -2.13 9.63
CA GLN A 159 -1.99 -0.88 10.31
C GLN A 159 -3.25 -0.07 10.64
N GLY A 160 -3.47 0.20 11.92
CA GLY A 160 -4.64 0.94 12.41
C GLY A 160 -5.86 0.05 12.68
N LEU A 161 -5.84 -1.22 12.25
CA LEU A 161 -6.86 -2.19 12.61
C LEU A 161 -6.60 -2.72 14.02
N THR A 162 -7.62 -2.80 14.86
CA THR A 162 -7.54 -3.50 16.15
C THR A 162 -8.49 -4.69 16.14
N SER A 163 -8.00 -5.83 16.62
CA SER A 163 -8.81 -7.02 16.81
C SER A 163 -8.49 -7.68 18.15
N ASP A 164 -9.45 -8.36 18.74
CA ASP A 164 -9.22 -9.09 20.00
C ASP A 164 -8.35 -10.31 19.79
N ARG A 165 -8.52 -10.98 18.65
CA ARG A 165 -7.84 -12.24 18.34
C ARG A 165 -7.39 -12.25 16.89
N GLY A 166 -6.21 -12.81 16.65
CA GLY A 166 -5.69 -12.91 15.29
C GLY A 166 -4.73 -14.08 15.11
N ILE A 167 -4.65 -14.51 13.86
CA ILE A 167 -3.68 -15.49 13.40
C ILE A 167 -2.71 -14.74 12.48
N ALA A 168 -1.43 -14.75 12.83
CA ALA A 168 -0.38 -14.22 11.97
C ALA A 168 0.42 -15.37 11.36
N VAL A 169 0.82 -15.19 10.11
CA VAL A 169 1.72 -16.12 9.42
C VAL A 169 2.96 -15.32 9.03
N MET A 170 4.13 -15.79 9.44
CA MET A 170 5.41 -15.15 9.12
C MET A 170 6.44 -16.20 8.72
N ASP A 171 7.14 -15.95 7.62
CA ASP A 171 8.13 -16.89 7.07
C ASP A 171 9.53 -16.31 7.21
N SER A 172 10.43 -17.06 7.85
CA SER A 172 11.82 -16.65 8.09
C SER A 172 12.62 -16.44 6.79
N ARG A 173 12.16 -16.96 5.65
CA ARG A 173 12.80 -16.83 4.35
C ARG A 173 12.51 -15.48 3.68
N GLU A 174 11.45 -14.77 4.10
CA GLU A 174 11.06 -13.48 3.57
C GLU A 174 11.94 -12.35 4.14
N ARG A 175 13.24 -12.34 3.84
CA ARG A 175 14.24 -11.45 4.47
C ARG A 175 13.89 -9.97 4.51
N ASN A 176 13.12 -9.48 3.53
CA ASN A 176 12.72 -8.08 3.44
C ASN A 176 11.45 -7.77 4.27
N LEU A 177 10.61 -8.77 4.52
CA LEU A 177 9.32 -8.61 5.24
C LEU A 177 9.42 -9.08 6.69
N ALA A 178 10.24 -10.10 6.97
CA ALA A 178 10.59 -10.60 8.30
C ALA A 178 11.60 -9.65 8.96
N ASN A 179 11.08 -8.55 9.49
CA ASN A 179 11.85 -7.49 10.16
C ASN A 179 11.13 -7.02 11.44
N GLN A 180 11.83 -6.29 12.31
CA GLN A 180 11.29 -5.81 13.60
C GLN A 180 10.01 -4.99 13.43
N GLN A 181 9.99 -4.06 12.47
CA GLN A 181 8.83 -3.19 12.27
C GLN A 181 7.57 -3.97 11.87
N THR A 182 7.67 -4.89 10.89
CA THR A 182 6.55 -5.74 10.47
C THR A 182 6.10 -6.65 11.61
N PHE A 183 7.04 -7.24 12.35
CA PHE A 183 6.73 -8.08 13.50
C PHE A 183 5.97 -7.30 14.59
N LEU A 184 6.49 -6.13 14.99
CA LEU A 184 5.89 -5.28 16.00
C LEU A 184 4.50 -4.79 15.60
N VAL A 185 4.32 -4.33 14.36
CA VAL A 185 2.99 -3.96 13.85
C VAL A 185 2.05 -5.16 13.97
N THR A 186 2.45 -6.34 13.50
CA THR A 186 1.60 -7.54 13.53
C THR A 186 1.16 -7.92 14.95
N VAL A 187 2.08 -7.91 15.92
CA VAL A 187 1.77 -8.27 17.32
C VAL A 187 0.89 -7.22 18.00
N THR A 188 1.18 -5.93 17.79
CA THR A 188 0.48 -4.83 18.51
C THR A 188 -0.93 -4.53 18.01
N ARG A 189 -1.36 -5.10 16.87
CA ARG A 189 -2.76 -4.97 16.40
C ARG A 189 -3.74 -5.89 17.14
N LEU A 190 -3.24 -6.85 17.91
CA LEU A 190 -4.06 -7.85 18.60
C LEU A 190 -4.10 -7.56 20.09
N ARG A 191 -5.31 -7.43 20.65
CA ARG A 191 -5.51 -7.04 22.05
C ARG A 191 -5.37 -8.21 23.02
N ASP A 192 -5.99 -9.35 22.73
CA ASP A 192 -6.11 -10.44 23.71
C ASP A 192 -5.28 -11.67 23.34
N ARG A 193 -5.35 -12.13 22.08
CA ARG A 193 -4.68 -13.39 21.66
C ARG A 193 -4.10 -13.31 20.26
N LEU A 194 -2.85 -13.75 20.15
CA LEU A 194 -2.15 -13.98 18.89
C LEU A 194 -1.77 -15.46 18.77
N THR A 195 -2.07 -16.06 17.62
CA THR A 195 -1.46 -17.32 17.20
C THR A 195 -0.51 -17.02 16.04
N LEU A 196 0.78 -17.22 16.25
CA LEU A 196 1.80 -17.00 15.23
C LEU A 196 2.20 -18.34 14.61
N TYR A 197 1.98 -18.50 13.31
CA TYR A 197 2.48 -19.62 12.51
C TYR A 197 3.77 -19.22 11.81
N VAL A 198 4.80 -20.03 11.99
CA VAL A 198 6.13 -19.81 11.42
C VAL A 198 6.68 -21.09 10.82
N ASP A 199 7.56 -20.96 9.84
CA ASP A 199 8.32 -22.09 9.30
C ASP A 199 9.38 -22.57 10.30
N ASN A 200 10.08 -21.65 10.98
CA ASN A 200 11.07 -21.94 11.99
C ASN A 200 11.24 -20.77 12.96
N ALA A 201 10.95 -20.98 14.25
CA ALA A 201 10.98 -19.93 15.25
C ALA A 201 12.36 -19.27 15.43
N GLY A 202 13.42 -20.06 15.60
CA GLY A 202 14.77 -19.52 15.83
C GLY A 202 15.32 -18.76 14.61
N LYS A 203 14.99 -19.20 13.38
CA LYS A 203 15.37 -18.46 12.17
C LYS A 203 14.60 -17.16 12.03
N LEU A 204 13.31 -17.14 12.36
CA LEU A 204 12.52 -15.92 12.33
C LEU A 204 13.04 -14.91 13.37
N GLU A 205 13.30 -15.35 14.60
CA GLU A 205 13.89 -14.54 15.65
C GLU A 205 15.20 -13.90 15.19
N ALA A 206 16.15 -14.70 14.69
CA ALA A 206 17.41 -14.19 14.17
C ALA A 206 17.24 -13.27 12.95
N ALA A 207 16.21 -13.45 12.12
CA ALA A 207 15.92 -12.57 10.99
C ALA A 207 15.38 -11.22 11.48
N VAL A 208 14.43 -11.25 12.40
CA VAL A 208 13.83 -10.07 13.03
C VAL A 208 14.89 -9.28 13.79
N GLU A 209 15.72 -9.91 14.62
CA GLU A 209 16.77 -9.22 15.38
C GLU A 209 17.77 -8.47 14.49
N ARG A 210 18.17 -9.07 13.37
CA ARG A 210 19.18 -8.50 12.46
C ARG A 210 18.63 -7.44 11.52
N ASN A 211 17.32 -7.40 11.31
CA ASN A 211 16.68 -6.48 10.37
C ASN A 211 15.68 -5.58 11.09
N ALA A 212 16.10 -4.36 11.43
CA ALA A 212 15.22 -3.36 12.04
C ALA A 212 14.04 -2.95 11.12
N GLY A 213 14.16 -3.13 9.80
CA GLY A 213 13.16 -2.68 8.83
C GLY A 213 13.17 -1.17 8.57
N MET A 214 14.05 -0.41 9.23
CA MET A 214 14.16 1.03 9.03
C MET A 214 14.74 1.37 7.65
N LYS A 215 14.07 2.29 6.95
CA LYS A 215 14.59 2.88 5.72
C LYS A 215 15.76 3.80 6.06
N ARG A 216 16.94 3.54 5.49
CA ARG A 216 18.08 4.45 5.59
C ARG A 216 17.96 5.56 4.55
N SER A 217 18.24 6.78 4.95
CA SER A 217 18.34 7.90 4.02
C SER A 217 19.62 7.79 3.18
N ALA A 218 19.57 8.27 1.94
CA ALA A 218 20.77 8.40 1.11
C ALA A 218 21.84 9.24 1.82
N LEU A 219 21.42 10.29 2.53
CA LEU A 219 22.31 11.18 3.29
C LEU A 219 22.95 10.50 4.51
N GLU A 220 22.28 9.52 5.12
CA GLU A 220 22.85 8.71 6.20
C GLU A 220 23.88 7.72 5.64
N THR A 221 23.62 7.19 4.44
CA THR A 221 24.48 6.21 3.79
C THR A 221 25.79 6.82 3.29
N VAL A 222 25.76 8.08 2.87
CA VAL A 222 26.96 8.84 2.45
C VAL A 222 27.56 9.70 3.58
N ASP A 223 27.21 9.42 4.85
CA ASP A 223 27.69 10.12 6.07
C ASP A 223 27.44 11.65 6.13
N LEU A 224 26.74 12.24 5.15
CA LEU A 224 26.46 13.67 5.10
C LEU A 224 25.66 14.19 6.30
N LEU A 225 24.79 13.36 6.89
CA LEU A 225 24.09 13.72 8.13
C LEU A 225 25.00 13.73 9.35
N ARG A 226 25.99 12.82 9.40
CA ARG A 226 27.00 12.79 10.45
C ARG A 226 27.93 14.00 10.35
N ASP A 227 28.31 14.37 9.13
CA ASP A 227 29.13 15.54 8.84
C ASP A 227 28.38 16.87 9.08
N ALA A 228 27.07 16.92 8.78
CA ALA A 228 26.24 18.07 9.10
C ALA A 228 26.04 18.22 10.62
N ALA A 229 25.80 17.12 11.33
CA ALA A 229 25.67 17.10 12.79
C ALA A 229 26.97 17.52 13.49
N SER A 230 28.13 17.04 13.03
CA SER A 230 29.43 17.41 13.58
C SER A 230 29.77 18.88 13.34
N LYS A 231 29.45 19.42 12.15
CA LYS A 231 29.57 20.86 11.85
C LYS A 231 28.63 21.73 12.68
N GLY A 232 27.40 21.28 12.93
CA GLY A 232 26.43 21.96 13.80
C GLY A 232 26.92 22.04 15.25
N GLN A 233 27.37 20.92 15.81
CA GLN A 233 27.93 20.85 17.16
C GLN A 233 29.24 21.65 17.32
N ALA A 234 30.05 21.74 16.27
CA ALA A 234 31.23 22.60 16.26
C ALA A 234 30.88 24.10 16.24
N LYS A 235 29.70 24.47 15.72
CA LYS A 235 29.21 25.86 15.67
C LYS A 235 28.55 26.32 16.98
N ASP A 236 27.96 25.40 17.73
CA ASP A 236 27.39 25.65 19.08
C ASP A 236 28.45 25.67 20.20
N ARG A 237 29.73 25.38 19.89
CA ARG A 237 30.85 25.77 20.75
C ARG A 237 31.16 27.26 20.56
N VAL A 238 30.23 28.11 20.98
CA VAL A 238 30.52 29.51 21.28
C VAL A 238 30.98 29.57 22.73
N ASP A 239 32.03 30.35 22.99
CA ASP A 239 32.72 30.55 24.27
C ASP A 239 31.77 30.63 25.48
N PRO A 240 32.21 30.18 26.67
CA PRO A 240 31.37 30.18 27.87
C PRO A 240 30.80 31.59 28.13
N ALA A 241 29.48 31.68 28.21
CA ALA A 241 28.80 32.92 28.57
C ALA A 241 29.31 33.40 29.94
N PRO A 242 29.52 34.71 30.14
CA PRO A 242 29.98 35.24 31.43
C PRO A 242 28.97 34.90 32.52
N GLU A 243 29.48 34.42 33.67
CA GLU A 243 28.68 34.00 34.83
C GLU A 243 27.63 35.07 35.21
N ARG A 244 26.36 34.75 35.02
CA ARG A 244 25.26 35.50 35.63
C ARG A 244 25.13 35.04 37.07
N LYS A 245 25.47 35.91 38.02
CA LYS A 245 25.17 35.70 39.44
C LYS A 245 23.67 35.49 39.62
N PRO A 246 23.24 34.47 40.39
CA PRO A 246 21.81 34.25 40.63
C PRO A 246 21.25 35.42 41.44
N PRO A 247 20.04 35.94 41.11
CA PRO A 247 19.37 36.90 41.97
C PRO A 247 18.97 36.22 43.29
N GLU A 248 19.15 36.94 44.40
CA GLU A 248 18.77 36.47 45.73
C GLU A 248 17.26 36.17 45.78
N LEU A 249 16.94 34.97 46.27
CA LEU A 249 15.57 34.49 46.45
C LEU A 249 14.93 35.23 47.63
N ASP A 250 14.09 36.22 47.33
CA ASP A 250 13.17 36.77 48.31
C ASP A 250 12.11 35.72 48.65
N ARG A 251 12.10 35.25 49.90
CA ARG A 251 11.16 34.26 50.41
C ARG A 251 9.94 34.97 50.95
N SER A 252 8.84 35.01 50.19
CA SER A 252 7.53 35.21 50.79
C SER A 252 6.40 34.41 50.12
N ILE A 253 5.99 33.38 50.87
CA ILE A 253 4.62 32.95 51.18
C ILE A 253 3.72 32.43 50.03
N THR A 254 3.62 31.10 50.04
CA THR A 254 2.53 30.19 49.64
C THR A 254 1.10 30.76 49.62
N LYS A 255 0.32 30.36 48.61
CA LYS A 255 -1.00 29.73 48.81
C LYS A 255 -1.26 28.64 47.74
N PRO A 256 -1.85 27.48 48.12
CA PRO A 256 -2.23 26.42 47.18
C PRO A 256 -3.61 26.73 46.56
N PHE A 257 -3.82 26.34 45.30
CA PHE A 257 -5.16 26.29 44.71
C PHE A 257 -5.40 24.97 43.98
N GLU A 258 -6.61 24.46 44.21
CA GLU A 258 -7.12 23.12 43.98
C GLU A 258 -7.36 22.76 42.51
N ILE A 259 -7.29 21.46 42.20
CA ILE A 259 -7.76 20.87 40.94
C ILE A 259 -9.19 20.39 41.17
N GLY A 260 -10.14 21.04 40.49
CA GLY A 260 -11.52 20.57 40.33
C GLY A 260 -11.64 19.61 39.15
N ILE A 261 -12.46 18.59 39.36
CA ILE A 261 -12.81 17.43 38.53
C ILE A 261 -13.13 17.80 37.07
#